data_AF-J8BG64-F1
#
_entry.id   AF-J8BG64-F1
#
_cell.length_a   1.000
_cell.length_b   1.000
_cell.length_c   1.000
_cell.angle_alpha   90.00
_cell.angle_beta   90.00
_cell.angle_gamma   90.00
#
_symmetry.space_group_name_H-M   'P 1'
#
loop_
_entity.id
_entity.type
_entity.pdbx_description
1 polymer ?
#
loop_
_entity_poly.entity_id
_entity_poly.type
_entity_poly.pdbx_seq_one_letter_code
_entity_poly.pdbx_strand_id
1 'polypeptide(L)'
;MTEKIKISNFGGWVWYANENTIQKEPLDPNKCGKWMWFFDDALAVEEHQSNHILTKAIEEDVVVKCKHTDKSDGVACFYLNGDDTTRHKKCIQFFIDNDLIRKTKSGKYYNITFKYDNQTRAGEYNANSNFKAQLKLDQFLNLETGAFK
;
A
#
# COMPACT_ATOMS: atom_id res chain seq x y z
N MET A 1 -8.38 20.70 15.63
CA MET A 1 -7.07 20.16 16.03
C MET A 1 -6.62 19.26 14.89
N THR A 2 -5.57 19.64 14.17
CA THR A 2 -4.97 18.77 13.15
C THR A 2 -4.45 17.53 13.88
N GLU A 3 -4.97 16.36 13.50
CA GLU A 3 -4.63 15.09 14.15
C GLU A 3 -3.14 14.79 13.93
N LYS A 4 -2.42 14.41 14.99
CA LYS A 4 -0.98 14.17 14.89
C LYS A 4 -0.73 12.78 14.30
N ILE A 5 -0.15 12.75 13.11
CA ILE A 5 0.45 11.53 12.56
C ILE A 5 1.63 11.13 13.44
N LYS A 6 1.66 9.85 13.81
CA LYS A 6 2.78 9.25 14.50
C LYS A 6 3.74 8.66 13.48
N ILE A 7 4.97 9.17 13.47
CA ILE A 7 6.07 8.65 12.67
C ILE A 7 7.07 7.96 13.59
N SER A 8 7.51 6.75 13.24
CA SER A 8 8.47 6.00 14.05
C SER A 8 9.39 5.14 13.20
N ASN A 9 10.68 5.07 13.58
CA ASN A 9 11.69 4.29 12.88
C ASN A 9 12.05 3.06 13.70
N PHE A 10 11.88 1.88 13.11
CA PHE A 10 12.21 0.62 13.78
C PHE A 10 12.53 -0.49 12.78
N GLY A 11 13.70 -1.13 12.95
CA GLY A 11 14.09 -2.31 12.18
C GLY A 11 14.29 -2.05 10.68
N GLY A 12 14.80 -0.86 10.31
CA GLY A 12 14.97 -0.46 8.90
C GLY A 12 13.68 -0.06 8.20
N TRP A 13 12.63 0.27 8.96
CA TRP A 13 11.34 0.74 8.46
C TRP A 13 10.97 2.07 9.11
N VAL A 14 10.44 2.99 8.31
CA VAL A 14 9.74 4.19 8.76
C VAL A 14 8.25 3.93 8.71
N TRP A 15 7.56 4.08 9.83
CA TRP A 15 6.13 3.80 9.98
C TRP A 15 5.32 5.07 10.17
N TYR A 16 4.12 5.10 9.61
CA TYR A 16 3.15 6.20 9.71
C TYR A 16 1.81 5.65 10.14
N ALA A 17 1.18 6.30 11.11
CA ALA A 17 -0.13 5.92 11.59
C ALA A 17 -0.87 7.12 12.18
N ASN A 18 -2.20 7.07 12.07
CA ASN A 18 -3.11 7.92 12.85
C ASN A 18 -3.76 7.05 13.93
N GLU A 19 -3.57 7.42 15.20
CA GLU A 19 -4.11 6.67 16.34
C GLU A 19 -5.65 6.63 16.32
N ASN A 20 -6.31 7.67 15.82
CA ASN A 20 -7.77 7.71 15.69
C ASN A 20 -8.27 6.71 14.63
N THR A 21 -7.61 6.65 13.46
CA THR A 21 -7.94 5.66 12.42
C THR A 21 -7.76 4.24 12.96
N ILE A 22 -6.66 3.97 13.69
CA ILE A 22 -6.42 2.65 14.30
C ILE A 22 -7.51 2.29 15.31
N GLN A 23 -7.96 3.24 16.13
CA GLN A 23 -8.99 3.00 17.13
C GLN A 23 -10.37 2.75 16.50
N LYS A 24 -10.72 3.51 15.47
CA LYS A 24 -12.02 3.42 14.80
C LYS A 24 -12.13 2.18 13.92
N GLU A 25 -11.08 1.87 13.18
CA GLU A 25 -11.06 0.81 12.16
C GLU A 25 -9.76 -0.02 12.27
N PRO A 26 -9.62 -0.83 13.34
CA PRO A 26 -8.42 -1.60 13.56
C PRO A 26 -8.19 -2.65 12.47
N LEU A 27 -6.92 -2.95 12.21
CA LEU A 27 -6.55 -4.07 11.35
C LEU A 27 -6.85 -5.40 12.05
N ASP A 28 -7.70 -6.22 11.46
CA ASP A 28 -7.95 -7.58 11.91
C ASP A 28 -6.75 -8.45 11.51
N PRO A 29 -6.02 -9.06 12.46
CA PRO A 29 -4.85 -9.88 12.17
C PRO A 29 -5.12 -10.98 11.14
N ASN A 30 -6.35 -11.51 11.07
CA ASN A 30 -6.70 -12.61 10.17
C ASN A 30 -7.09 -12.15 8.76
N LYS A 31 -7.37 -10.87 8.58
CA LYS A 31 -7.90 -10.31 7.33
C LYS A 31 -7.04 -9.20 6.75
N CYS A 32 -6.14 -8.62 7.53
CA CYS A 32 -5.33 -7.52 7.08
C CYS A 32 -4.26 -7.95 6.09
N GLY A 33 -3.86 -7.00 5.25
CA GLY A 33 -2.79 -7.17 4.29
C GLY A 33 -2.26 -5.82 3.85
N LYS A 34 -1.51 -5.83 2.75
CA LYS A 34 -0.90 -4.62 2.20
C LYS A 34 -0.95 -4.56 0.68
N TRP A 35 -1.20 -3.37 0.16
CA TRP A 35 -0.72 -2.99 -1.17
C TRP A 35 0.73 -2.55 -1.08
N MET A 36 1.50 -2.77 -2.15
CA MET A 36 2.93 -2.50 -2.20
C MET A 36 3.25 -1.58 -3.38
N TRP A 37 4.00 -0.52 -3.10
CA TRP A 37 4.61 0.35 -4.10
C TRP A 37 6.13 0.21 -3.98
N PHE A 38 6.79 -0.12 -5.09
CA PHE A 38 8.25 -0.28 -5.14
C PHE A 38 8.86 0.96 -5.78
N PHE A 39 9.81 1.57 -5.09
CA PHE A 39 10.52 2.78 -5.49
C PHE A 39 12.02 2.51 -5.60
N ASP A 40 12.72 3.28 -6.43
CA ASP A 40 14.17 3.19 -6.65
C ASP A 40 14.81 4.58 -6.66
N ASP A 41 16.15 4.65 -6.62
CA ASP A 41 16.92 5.90 -6.57
C ASP A 41 16.57 6.92 -7.66
N ALA A 42 16.15 6.49 -8.85
CA ALA A 42 15.76 7.40 -9.93
C ALA A 42 14.40 8.07 -9.66
N LEU A 43 13.53 7.39 -8.91
CA LEU A 43 12.30 7.95 -8.34
C LEU A 43 12.53 8.62 -6.97
N ALA A 44 13.63 8.27 -6.27
CA ALA A 44 13.95 8.70 -4.91
C ALA A 44 14.96 9.85 -4.80
N VAL A 45 15.13 10.64 -5.87
CA VAL A 45 15.71 12.00 -5.76
C VAL A 45 14.97 12.84 -4.69
N GLU A 46 13.79 12.38 -4.30
CA GLU A 46 13.04 12.81 -3.13
C GLU A 46 12.93 11.69 -2.08
N GLU A 47 13.88 11.57 -1.15
CA GLU A 47 13.59 10.96 0.17
C GLU A 47 12.30 11.57 0.79
N HIS A 48 12.00 12.82 0.41
CA HIS A 48 10.74 13.52 0.65
C HIS A 48 9.50 12.90 -0.01
N GLN A 49 9.59 12.19 -1.14
CA GLN A 49 8.41 11.73 -1.87
C GLN A 49 7.77 10.53 -1.18
N SER A 50 8.55 9.54 -0.74
CA SER A 50 7.99 8.41 0.02
C SER A 50 7.41 8.89 1.35
N ASN A 51 8.14 9.74 2.09
CA ASN A 51 7.66 10.42 3.29
C ASN A 51 6.35 11.19 3.04
N HIS A 52 6.31 12.00 1.98
CA HIS A 52 5.15 12.81 1.60
C HIS A 52 3.95 11.96 1.21
N ILE A 53 4.14 10.96 0.34
CA ILE A 53 3.08 10.06 -0.12
C ILE A 53 2.49 9.27 1.05
N LEU A 54 3.34 8.77 1.96
CA LEU A 54 2.86 8.00 3.11
C LEU A 54 2.18 8.88 4.15
N THR A 55 2.70 10.09 4.39
CA THR A 55 2.04 11.09 5.24
C THR A 55 0.67 11.44 4.66
N LYS A 56 0.60 11.81 3.38
CA LYS A 56 -0.64 12.14 2.67
C LYS A 56 -1.66 11.00 2.73
N ALA A 57 -1.22 9.75 2.55
CA ALA A 57 -2.10 8.59 2.65
C ALA A 57 -2.73 8.41 4.04
N ILE A 58 -2.03 8.81 5.11
CA ILE A 58 -2.58 8.81 6.47
C ILE A 58 -3.48 10.02 6.71
N GLU A 59 -3.09 11.22 6.26
CA GLU A 59 -3.90 12.44 6.39
C GLU A 59 -5.26 12.32 5.68
N GLU A 60 -5.26 11.73 4.50
CA GLU A 60 -6.46 11.51 3.69
C GLU A 60 -7.25 10.27 4.12
N ASP A 61 -6.85 9.57 5.19
CA ASP A 61 -7.45 8.32 5.68
C ASP A 61 -7.58 7.25 4.57
N VAL A 62 -6.55 7.11 3.74
CA VAL A 62 -6.50 6.14 2.64
C VAL A 62 -6.30 4.73 3.19
N VAL A 63 -5.47 4.58 4.21
CA VAL A 63 -5.13 3.31 4.85
C VAL A 63 -5.00 3.47 6.37
N VAL A 64 -5.09 2.36 7.10
CA VAL A 64 -5.02 2.38 8.58
C VAL A 64 -3.61 2.72 9.06
N LYS A 65 -2.59 2.18 8.39
CA LYS A 65 -1.18 2.52 8.59
C LYS A 65 -0.38 2.22 7.34
N CYS A 66 0.79 2.84 7.22
CA CYS A 66 1.73 2.52 6.16
C CYS A 66 3.17 2.55 6.67
N LYS A 67 4.08 1.99 5.88
CA LYS A 67 5.52 2.06 6.15
C LYS A 67 6.32 2.03 4.87
N HIS A 68 7.53 2.53 4.89
CA HIS A 68 8.50 2.31 3.82
C HIS A 68 9.84 1.83 4.37
N THR A 69 10.65 1.24 3.49
CA THR A 69 12.04 0.87 3.81
C THR A 69 12.85 2.14 4.06
N ASP A 70 13.66 2.19 5.12
CA ASP A 70 14.49 3.34 5.48
C ASP A 70 15.76 3.40 4.61
N LYS A 71 15.54 3.56 3.29
CA LYS A 71 16.54 3.58 2.22
C LYS A 71 15.99 4.37 1.03
N SER A 72 16.89 4.76 0.13
CA SER A 72 16.55 5.46 -1.11
C SER A 72 15.82 4.56 -2.12
N ASP A 73 16.07 3.26 -2.12
CA ASP A 73 15.28 2.26 -2.85
C ASP A 73 14.54 1.31 -1.90
N GLY A 74 13.43 0.75 -2.36
CA GLY A 74 12.73 -0.27 -1.58
C GLY A 74 11.24 -0.35 -1.85
N VAL A 75 10.49 -0.59 -0.77
CA VAL A 75 9.04 -0.82 -0.83
C VAL A 75 8.31 -0.01 0.24
N ALA A 76 7.23 0.61 -0.18
CA ALA A 76 6.19 1.16 0.67
C ALA A 76 5.01 0.20 0.75
N CYS A 77 4.47 0.02 1.96
CA CYS A 77 3.37 -0.89 2.24
C CYS A 77 2.19 -0.12 2.85
N PHE A 78 1.01 -0.28 2.27
CA PHE A 78 -0.23 0.42 2.64
C PHE A 78 -1.21 -0.60 3.20
N TYR A 79 -1.50 -0.54 4.51
CA TYR A 79 -2.20 -1.60 5.24
C TYR A 79 -3.69 -1.28 5.44
N LEU A 80 -4.54 -2.24 5.09
CA LEU A 80 -5.99 -2.22 5.32
C LEU A 80 -6.52 -3.66 5.50
N ASN A 81 -7.79 -3.79 5.88
CA ASN A 81 -8.47 -5.08 5.93
C ASN A 81 -8.89 -5.53 4.53
N GLY A 82 -8.67 -6.79 4.19
CA GLY A 82 -8.92 -7.32 2.85
C GLY A 82 -10.40 -7.41 2.46
N ASP A 83 -11.31 -7.33 3.43
CA ASP A 83 -12.76 -7.28 3.22
C ASP A 83 -13.31 -5.84 3.12
N ASP A 84 -12.47 -4.81 3.33
CA ASP A 84 -12.86 -3.40 3.22
C ASP A 84 -12.79 -2.91 1.77
N THR A 85 -13.80 -3.30 0.98
CA THR A 85 -13.89 -2.95 -0.44
C THR A 85 -13.85 -1.44 -0.69
N THR A 86 -14.44 -0.64 0.21
CA THR A 86 -14.48 0.83 0.09
C THR A 86 -13.07 1.41 0.23
N ARG A 87 -12.32 1.01 1.26
CA ARG A 87 -10.95 1.48 1.47
C ARG A 87 -9.99 0.91 0.42
N HIS A 88 -10.24 -0.29 -0.12
CA HIS A 88 -9.53 -0.79 -1.29
C HIS A 88 -9.68 0.15 -2.49
N LYS A 89 -10.91 0.54 -2.85
CA LYS A 89 -11.15 1.48 -3.95
C LYS A 89 -10.49 2.84 -3.69
N LYS A 90 -10.57 3.36 -2.46
CA LYS A 90 -9.90 4.60 -2.05
C LYS A 90 -8.37 4.52 -2.20
N CYS A 91 -7.76 3.43 -1.74
CA CYS A 91 -6.32 3.19 -1.87
C CYS A 91 -5.88 3.05 -3.34
N ILE A 92 -6.68 2.39 -4.17
CA ILE A 92 -6.40 2.23 -5.59
C ILE A 92 -6.50 3.58 -6.31
N GLN A 93 -7.54 4.37 -6.01
CA GLN A 93 -7.68 5.72 -6.57
C GLN A 93 -6.49 6.60 -6.17
N PHE A 94 -6.10 6.57 -4.88
CA PHE A 94 -4.90 7.27 -4.40
C PHE A 94 -3.64 6.84 -5.16
N PHE A 95 -3.46 5.54 -5.46
CA PHE A 95 -2.32 5.09 -6.25
C PHE A 95 -2.37 5.60 -7.70
N ILE A 96 -3.56 5.70 -8.30
CA ILE A 96 -3.73 6.24 -9.66
C ILE A 96 -3.41 7.74 -9.68
N ASP A 97 -3.95 8.50 -8.73
CA ASP A 97 -3.82 9.96 -8.66
C ASP A 97 -2.38 10.41 -8.40
N ASN A 98 -1.57 9.56 -7.77
CA ASN A 98 -0.16 9.82 -7.48
C ASN A 98 0.80 8.96 -8.34
N ASP A 99 0.31 8.34 -9.42
CA ASP A 99 1.07 7.51 -10.38
C ASP A 99 1.94 6.39 -9.74
N LEU A 100 1.44 5.79 -8.65
CA LEU A 100 2.13 4.74 -7.88
C LEU A 100 1.97 3.34 -8.49
N ILE A 101 1.10 3.18 -9.49
CA ILE A 101 0.93 1.92 -10.23
C ILE A 101 1.66 2.03 -11.56
N ARG A 102 2.69 1.21 -11.72
CA ARG A 102 3.39 1.10 -13.01
C ARG A 102 2.40 0.78 -14.14
N LYS A 103 2.69 1.33 -15.32
CA LYS A 103 1.99 1.03 -16.57
C LYS A 103 2.95 0.36 -17.55
N THR A 104 2.42 -0.47 -18.44
CA THR A 104 3.16 -0.99 -19.59
C THR A 104 3.40 0.14 -20.61
N LYS A 105 4.20 -0.13 -21.64
CA LYS A 105 4.39 0.81 -22.76
C LYS A 105 3.09 1.19 -23.47
N SER A 106 2.06 0.34 -23.42
CA SER A 106 0.74 0.61 -24.02
C SER A 106 -0.20 1.40 -23.10
N GLY A 107 0.26 1.79 -21.91
CA GLY A 107 -0.56 2.50 -20.91
C GLY A 107 -1.37 1.59 -19.98
N LYS A 108 -1.33 0.27 -20.18
CA LYS A 108 -2.04 -0.70 -19.33
C LYS A 108 -1.46 -0.76 -17.92
N TYR A 109 -2.29 -0.73 -16.88
CA TYR A 109 -1.85 -0.91 -15.50
C TYR A 109 -1.29 -2.31 -15.24
N TYR A 110 -0.17 -2.40 -14.52
CA TYR A 110 0.30 -3.68 -13.99
C TYR A 110 -0.69 -4.22 -12.95
N ASN A 111 -0.99 -5.52 -13.01
CA ASN A 111 -1.92 -6.18 -12.10
C ASN A 111 -1.28 -6.45 -10.72
N ILE A 112 -1.06 -5.38 -9.96
CA ILE A 112 -0.49 -5.45 -8.61
C ILE A 112 -1.36 -6.31 -7.68
N THR A 113 -0.73 -6.86 -6.65
CA THR A 113 -1.36 -7.80 -5.73
C THR A 113 -1.43 -7.22 -4.33
N PHE A 114 -2.54 -7.46 -3.65
CA PHE A 114 -2.66 -7.26 -2.21
C PHE A 114 -2.18 -8.53 -1.50
N LYS A 115 -1.21 -8.38 -0.60
CA LYS A 115 -0.64 -9.51 0.15
C LYS A 115 -1.19 -9.53 1.56
N TYR A 116 -1.91 -10.60 1.92
CA TYR A 116 -2.39 -10.79 3.29
C TYR A 116 -1.23 -11.02 4.26
N ASP A 117 -1.37 -10.53 5.48
CA ASP A 117 -0.35 -10.70 6.53
C ASP A 117 -0.24 -12.17 6.97
N ASN A 118 -1.35 -12.92 6.94
CA ASN A 118 -1.34 -14.37 7.15
C ASN A 118 -0.41 -15.10 6.18
N GLN A 119 -0.43 -14.72 4.90
CA GLN A 119 0.47 -15.29 3.88
C GLN A 119 1.93 -14.92 4.15
N THR A 120 2.17 -13.71 4.64
CA THR A 120 3.51 -13.26 5.05
C THR A 120 4.02 -14.08 6.25
N ARG A 121 3.18 -14.31 7.26
CA ARG A 121 3.51 -15.12 8.44
C ARG A 121 3.74 -16.59 8.10
N ALA A 122 3.01 -17.13 7.13
CA ALA A 122 3.18 -18.49 6.62
C ALA A 122 4.41 -18.67 5.71
N GLY A 123 5.18 -17.61 5.43
CA GLY A 123 6.35 -17.68 4.56
C GLY A 123 5.99 -17.88 3.08
N GLU A 124 4.77 -17.53 2.67
CA GLU A 124 4.35 -17.64 1.27
C GLU A 124 5.01 -16.54 0.43
N TYR A 125 6.08 -16.91 -0.25
CA TYR A 125 6.78 -16.09 -1.23
C TYR A 125 6.94 -16.86 -2.54
N ASN A 126 7.14 -16.13 -3.65
CA ASN A 126 7.30 -16.71 -4.99
C ASN A 126 8.42 -17.75 -5.07
N ALA A 127 9.42 -17.69 -4.18
CA ALA A 127 10.53 -18.65 -4.11
C ALA A 127 10.09 -20.11 -3.82
N ASN A 128 8.94 -20.30 -3.16
CA ASN A 128 8.46 -21.63 -2.73
C ASN A 128 7.14 -22.04 -3.42
N SER A 129 6.75 -21.39 -4.52
CA SER A 129 5.57 -21.71 -5.37
C SER A 129 4.17 -21.70 -4.73
N ASN A 130 4.04 -21.48 -3.42
CA ASN A 130 2.75 -21.53 -2.71
C ASN A 130 2.02 -20.17 -2.63
N PHE A 131 2.63 -19.07 -3.06
CA PHE A 131 1.96 -17.78 -3.05
C PHE A 131 0.82 -17.74 -4.09
N LYS A 132 -0.41 -17.73 -3.61
CA LYS A 132 -1.59 -17.46 -4.43
C LYS A 132 -2.16 -16.10 -4.03
N ALA A 133 -2.00 -15.14 -4.93
CA ALA A 133 -2.61 -13.83 -4.82
C ALA A 133 -4.15 -13.96 -4.79
N GLN A 134 -4.75 -13.73 -3.63
CA GLN A 134 -6.21 -13.82 -3.47
C GLN A 134 -6.91 -12.56 -3.96
N LEU A 135 -6.26 -11.39 -3.87
CA LEU A 135 -6.81 -10.10 -4.24
C LEU A 135 -5.83 -9.33 -5.12
N LYS A 136 -6.32 -8.84 -6.26
CA LYS A 136 -5.53 -8.21 -7.32
C LYS A 136 -6.23 -6.99 -7.89
N LEU A 137 -5.47 -6.10 -8.54
CA LEU A 137 -5.99 -4.85 -9.09
C LEU A 137 -7.11 -5.07 -10.11
N ASP A 138 -7.00 -6.10 -10.95
CA ASP A 138 -8.01 -6.43 -11.96
C ASP A 138 -9.39 -6.81 -11.39
N GLN A 139 -9.49 -7.11 -10.10
CA GLN A 139 -10.78 -7.32 -9.43
C GLN A 139 -11.53 -5.99 -9.21
N PHE A 140 -10.81 -4.87 -9.14
CA PHE A 140 -11.37 -3.52 -8.88
C PHE A 140 -11.38 -2.63 -10.12
N LEU A 141 -10.43 -2.84 -11.04
CA LEU A 141 -10.12 -1.93 -12.13
C LEU A 141 -10.11 -2.67 -13.46
N ASN A 142 -10.63 -2.03 -14.52
CA ASN A 142 -10.24 -2.39 -15.87
C ASN A 142 -8.80 -1.88 -16.11
N LEU A 143 -7.85 -2.80 -16.24
CA LEU A 143 -6.43 -2.45 -16.36
C LEU A 143 -6.07 -1.68 -17.64
N GLU A 144 -6.91 -1.72 -18.68
CA GLU A 144 -6.67 -0.97 -19.92
C GLU A 144 -7.16 0.48 -19.80
N THR A 145 -8.30 0.69 -19.15
CA THR A 145 -8.96 2.01 -19.12
C THR A 145 -8.74 2.77 -17.82
N GLY A 146 -8.35 2.08 -16.74
CA GLY A 146 -8.34 2.67 -15.39
C GLY A 146 -9.74 2.93 -14.82
N ALA A 147 -10.80 2.42 -15.43
CA ALA A 147 -12.15 2.55 -14.90
C ALA A 147 -12.42 1.51 -13.81
N PHE A 148 -13.03 1.93 -12.70
CA PHE A 148 -13.48 1.00 -11.67
C PHE A 148 -14.60 0.09 -12.16
N LYS A 149 -14.63 -1.12 -11.61
CA LYS A 149 -15.72 -2.09 -11.77
C LYS A 149 -16.79 -1.92 -10.70
#